data_AF-A0A432PDU4-F1
#
_entry.id   AF-A0A432PDU4-F1
#
_cell.length_a   1.000
_cell.length_b   1.000
_cell.length_c   1.000
_cell.angle_alpha   90.00
_cell.angle_beta   90.00
_cell.angle_gamma   90.00
#
_symmetry.space_group_name_H-M   'P 1'
#
loop_
_entity.id
_entity.type
_entity.pdbx_description
1 polymer ?
#
loop_
_entity_poly.entity_id
_entity_poly.type
_entity_poly.pdbx_seq_one_letter_code
_entity_poly.pdbx_strand_id
1 'polypeptide(L)'
;MALLSFQMKDSTVSRLDRLAERRKLSSAQVAALAIEEFIEREEWQLSEIEAAIREADQGDFASDEDVAAVLSQYASTPDQNSPSI
;
A
#
# COMPACT_ATOMS: atom_id res chain seq x y z
N MET A 1 -22.02 -16.21 2.69
CA MET A 1 -21.76 -15.83 1.29
C MET A 1 -22.78 -14.78 0.88
N ALA A 2 -22.33 -13.67 0.33
CA ALA A 2 -23.17 -12.60 -0.20
C ALA A 2 -23.00 -12.55 -1.73
N LEU A 3 -24.07 -12.25 -2.47
CA LEU A 3 -24.03 -12.05 -3.92
C LEU A 3 -24.05 -10.57 -4.22
N LEU A 4 -23.03 -10.08 -4.93
CA LEU A 4 -22.89 -8.69 -5.33
C LEU A 4 -22.95 -8.61 -6.86
N SER A 5 -23.71 -7.65 -7.38
CA SER A 5 -23.71 -7.29 -8.79
C SER A 5 -23.37 -5.81 -8.91
N PHE A 6 -22.39 -5.48 -9.75
CA PHE A 6 -21.91 -4.13 -9.95
C PHE A 6 -21.48 -3.95 -11.40
N GLN A 7 -21.53 -2.70 -11.86
CA GLN A 7 -21.11 -2.36 -13.23
C GLN A 7 -19.63 -1.99 -13.25
N MET A 8 -18.96 -2.40 -14.32
CA MET A 8 -17.56 -2.09 -14.58
C MET A 8 -17.43 -1.57 -16.01
N LYS A 9 -16.38 -0.80 -16.28
CA LYS A 9 -16.04 -0.43 -17.65
C LYS A 9 -15.69 -1.68 -18.45
N ASP A 10 -16.12 -1.78 -19.69
CA ASP A 10 -15.84 -2.93 -20.58
C ASP A 10 -14.34 -3.23 -20.70
N SER A 11 -13.52 -2.18 -20.69
CA SER A 11 -12.07 -2.29 -20.71
C SER A 11 -11.50 -2.97 -19.46
N THR A 12 -12.13 -2.78 -18.30
CA THR A 12 -11.76 -3.46 -17.05
C THR A 12 -12.18 -4.92 -17.10
N VAL A 13 -13.40 -5.24 -17.55
CA VAL A 13 -13.89 -6.62 -17.72
C VAL A 13 -12.94 -7.40 -18.64
N SER A 14 -12.59 -6.81 -19.79
CA SER A 14 -11.65 -7.41 -20.75
C SER A 14 -10.25 -7.67 -20.18
N ARG A 15 -9.79 -6.86 -19.21
CA ARG A 15 -8.51 -7.07 -18.53
C ARG A 15 -8.61 -8.15 -17.46
N LEU A 16 -9.73 -8.19 -16.73
CA LEU A 16 -10.04 -9.20 -15.73
C LEU A 16 -10.09 -10.59 -16.36
N ASP A 17 -10.80 -10.75 -17.48
CA ASP A 17 -10.94 -12.04 -18.18
C ASP A 17 -9.57 -12.58 -18.65
N ARG A 18 -8.74 -11.72 -19.25
CA ARG A 18 -7.37 -12.09 -19.65
C ARG A 18 -6.45 -12.44 -18.48
N LEU A 19 -6.70 -11.87 -17.30
CA LEU A 19 -5.96 -12.23 -16.09
C LEU A 19 -6.44 -13.58 -15.55
N ALA A 20 -7.76 -13.80 -15.53
CA ALA A 20 -8.39 -15.02 -15.10
C ALA A 20 -7.93 -16.23 -15.95
N GLU A 21 -7.91 -16.09 -17.27
CA GLU A 21 -7.42 -17.11 -18.20
C GLU A 21 -5.96 -17.50 -17.89
N ARG A 22 -5.07 -16.52 -17.72
CA ARG A 22 -3.65 -16.77 -17.39
C ARG A 22 -3.46 -17.43 -16.04
N ARG A 23 -4.33 -17.13 -15.07
CA ARG A 23 -4.31 -17.73 -13.74
C ARG A 23 -5.10 -19.04 -13.65
N LYS A 24 -5.78 -19.47 -14.72
CA LYS A 24 -6.68 -20.64 -14.76
C LYS A 24 -7.79 -20.56 -13.70
N LEU A 25 -8.30 -19.36 -13.47
CA LEU A 25 -9.41 -19.06 -12.56
C LEU A 25 -10.60 -18.52 -13.35
N SER A 26 -11.78 -18.51 -12.75
CA SER A 26 -12.92 -17.74 -13.29
C SER A 26 -12.75 -16.25 -12.99
N SER A 27 -13.35 -15.39 -13.83
CA SER A 27 -13.34 -13.95 -13.62
C SER A 27 -13.95 -13.53 -12.27
N ALA A 28 -14.99 -14.26 -11.81
CA ALA A 28 -15.59 -14.05 -10.50
C ALA A 28 -14.62 -14.35 -9.35
N GLN A 29 -13.83 -15.43 -9.45
CA GLN A 29 -12.81 -15.76 -8.45
C GLN A 29 -11.71 -14.70 -8.41
N VAL A 30 -11.24 -14.23 -9.57
CA VAL A 30 -10.24 -13.15 -9.62
C VAL A 30 -10.79 -11.85 -9.07
N ALA A 31 -12.05 -11.52 -9.35
CA ALA A 31 -12.70 -10.35 -8.79
C ALA A 31 -12.83 -10.42 -7.27
N ALA A 32 -13.23 -11.57 -6.72
CA ALA A 32 -13.33 -11.79 -5.28
C ALA A 32 -11.96 -11.60 -4.60
N LEU A 33 -10.91 -12.26 -5.11
CA LEU A 33 -9.54 -12.11 -4.60
C LEU A 33 -9.07 -10.66 -4.65
N ALA A 34 -9.33 -9.95 -5.75
CA ALA A 34 -8.92 -8.57 -5.90
C ALA A 34 -9.65 -7.62 -4.92
N ILE A 35 -10.91 -7.89 -4.60
CA ILE A 35 -11.68 -7.11 -3.62
C ILE A 35 -11.18 -7.39 -2.20
N GLU A 36 -10.94 -8.67 -1.85
CA GLU A 36 -10.39 -9.07 -0.55
C GLU A 36 -9.03 -8.42 -0.30
N GLU A 37 -8.11 -8.54 -1.27
CA GLU A 37 -6.78 -7.92 -1.20
C GLU A 37 -6.85 -6.39 -1.15
N PHE A 38 -7.84 -5.79 -1.82
CA PHE A 38 -8.06 -4.35 -1.74
C PHE A 38 -8.48 -3.94 -0.34
N ILE A 39 -9.50 -4.58 0.24
CA ILE A 39 -10.00 -4.25 1.58
C ILE A 39 -8.90 -4.41 2.62
N GLU A 40 -8.19 -5.55 2.63
CA GLU A 40 -7.13 -5.81 3.62
C GLU A 40 -6.04 -4.74 3.58
N ARG A 41 -5.60 -4.33 2.38
CA ARG A 41 -4.58 -3.29 2.21
C ARG A 41 -5.07 -1.92 2.69
N GLU A 42 -6.29 -1.53 2.32
CA GLU A 42 -6.82 -0.21 2.73
C GLU A 42 -7.11 -0.16 4.23
N GLU A 43 -7.65 -1.24 4.82
CA GLU A 43 -7.93 -1.30 6.26
C GLU A 43 -6.66 -1.19 7.09
N TRP A 44 -5.59 -1.88 6.70
CA TRP A 44 -4.29 -1.73 7.36
C TRP A 44 -3.77 -0.29 7.26
N GLN A 45 -3.82 0.31 6.07
CA GLN A 45 -3.34 1.67 5.87
C GLN A 45 -4.12 2.70 6.69
N LEU A 46 -5.44 2.60 6.70
CA LEU A 46 -6.29 3.51 7.49
C LEU A 46 -6.04 3.34 8.99
N SER A 47 -5.88 2.10 9.45
CA SER A 47 -5.62 1.82 10.88
C SER A 47 -4.31 2.45 11.35
N GLU A 48 -3.25 2.39 10.55
CA GLU A 48 -1.96 3.02 10.85
C GLU A 48 -2.06 4.54 10.89
N ILE A 49 -2.78 5.15 9.94
CA ILE A 49 -3.00 6.61 9.92
C ILE A 49 -3.76 7.04 11.18
N GLU A 50 -4.83 6.32 11.53
CA GLU A 50 -5.61 6.64 12.73
C GLU A 50 -4.81 6.43 14.02
N ALA A 51 -3.92 5.43 14.08
CA ALA A 51 -3.02 5.24 15.20
C ALA A 51 -2.04 6.40 15.35
N ALA A 52 -1.36 6.77 14.26
CA ALA A 52 -0.42 7.89 14.25
C ALA A 52 -1.08 9.22 14.65
N ILE A 53 -2.33 9.46 14.22
CA ILE A 53 -3.09 10.64 14.65
C ILE A 53 -3.35 10.61 16.17
N ARG A 54 -3.76 9.46 16.72
CA ARG A 54 -4.01 9.32 18.17
C ARG A 54 -2.75 9.51 19.00
N GLU A 55 -1.60 9.03 18.52
CA GLU A 55 -0.29 9.21 19.17
C GLU A 55 0.10 10.70 19.15
N ALA A 56 -0.04 11.35 18.00
CA ALA A 56 0.20 12.78 17.85
C ALA A 56 -0.70 13.64 18.76
N ASP A 57 -1.99 13.33 18.84
CA ASP A 57 -2.95 14.03 19.73
C ASP A 57 -2.59 13.84 21.22
N GLN A 58 -1.93 12.74 21.58
CA GLN A 58 -1.40 12.48 22.93
C GLN A 58 -0.03 13.11 23.16
N GLY A 59 0.56 13.75 22.16
CA GLY A 59 1.90 14.32 22.22
C GLY A 59 3.01 13.26 22.19
N ASP A 60 2.70 12.03 21.79
CA ASP A 60 3.65 10.93 21.68
C ASP A 60 4.45 11.05 20.38
N PHE A 61 5.35 12.03 20.36
CA PHE A 61 6.30 12.26 19.29
C PHE A 61 7.69 11.79 19.72
N ALA A 62 8.51 11.42 18.74
CA ALA A 62 9.93 11.19 18.96
C ALA A 62 10.59 12.43 19.59
N SER A 63 11.52 12.21 20.53
CA SER A 63 12.27 13.32 21.12
C SER A 63 13.26 13.91 20.13
N ASP A 64 13.74 15.13 20.40
CA ASP A 64 14.77 15.78 19.58
C ASP A 64 16.05 14.92 19.46
N GLU A 65 16.36 14.15 20.50
CA GLU A 65 17.51 13.24 20.55
C GLU A 65 17.32 12.02 19.63
N ASP A 66 16.12 11.44 19.61
CA ASP A 66 15.76 10.33 18.71
C ASP A 66 15.82 10.76 17.25
N VAL A 67 15.30 11.97 16.95
CA VAL A 67 15.35 12.56 15.61
C VAL A 67 16.79 12.81 15.17
N ALA A 68 17.64 13.37 16.04
CA ALA A 68 19.05 13.60 15.76
C ALA A 68 19.82 12.31 15.48
N ALA A 69 19.52 11.24 16.22
CA ALA A 69 20.13 9.93 16.01
C ALA A 69 19.81 9.36 14.62
N VAL A 70 18.55 9.40 14.20
CA VAL A 70 18.12 8.93 12.86
C VAL A 70 18.79 9.77 11.75
N LEU A 71 18.78 11.10 11.86
CA LEU A 71 19.39 11.97 10.86
C LEU A 71 20.90 11.69 10.71
N SER A 72 21.60 11.44 11.81
CA SER A 72 23.04 11.12 11.77
C SER A 72 23.35 9.80 11.03
N GLN A 73 22.44 8.82 11.14
CA GLN A 73 22.57 7.52 10.47
C GLN A 73 22.52 7.65 8.95
N TYR A 74 21.66 8.54 8.42
CA TYR A 74 21.47 8.72 6.98
C TYR A 74 22.31 9.86 6.38
N ALA A 75 22.90 10.73 7.20
CA ALA A 75 23.82 11.78 6.73
C ALA A 75 25.18 11.25 6.23
N SER A 76 25.48 9.96 6.48
CA SER A 76 26.79 9.35 6.21
C SER A 76 26.90 8.57 4.89
N THR A 77 26.07 8.85 3.88
CA THR A 77 26.38 8.46 2.48
C THR A 77 27.04 9.62 1.75
N PRO A 78 28.39 9.79 1.83
CA PRO A 78 29.10 10.53 0.81
C PRO A 78 28.97 9.75 -0.50
N ASP A 79 28.38 10.39 -1.50
CA ASP A 79 28.44 9.94 -2.89
C ASP A 79 29.90 9.88 -3.34
N GLN A 80 30.47 8.67 -3.36
CA GLN A 80 31.83 8.40 -3.84
C GLN A 80 31.86 8.04 -5.33
N ASN A 81 30.83 8.40 -6.12
CA ASN A 81 30.79 8.10 -7.55
C ASN A 81 30.17 9.23 -8.40
N SER A 82 30.53 10.47 -8.11
CA SER A 82 30.35 11.56 -9.08
C SER A 82 31.32 11.39 -10.26
N PRO A 83 30.84 11.24 -11.52
CA PRO A 83 31.72 11.19 -12.68
C PRO A 83 32.36 12.56 -12.89
N SER A 84 33.69 12.58 -13.04
CA SER A 84 34.40 13.75 -13.53
C SER A 84 33.86 14.15 -14.90
N ILE A 85 33.28 15.35 -15.00
CA ILE A 85 33.08 16.05 -16.28
C ILE A 85 34.32 16.90 -16.55
#